data_AF-A0A2V9ACW0-F1
#
_entry.id   AF-A0A2V9ACW0-F1
#
_cell.length_a   1.000
_cell.length_b   1.000
_cell.length_c   1.000
_cell.angle_alpha   90.00
_cell.angle_beta   90.00
_cell.angle_gamma   90.00
#
_symmetry.space_group_name_H-M   'P 1'
#
loop_
_entity.id
_entity.type
_entity.pdbx_description
1 polymer ?
#
loop_
_entity_poly.entity_id
_entity_poly.type
_entity_poly.pdbx_seq_one_letter_code
_entity_poly.pdbx_strand_id
1 'polypeptide(L)'
;MNALLLSLLRRAFSRPLPRSSISRTHLNRKGRRATAIIWRPTKKLFRENNMNSSNRREFLSSASVLSCGAFCRNVASVRHLLWAAASKPELSGKALFAKMKWFNEPASAKQSGDQLVVTTKPKTDYWRKTFYEYVTDNGHFFSLPVTGDFTLESRVSGKYAALYDQAGLMIRIDSSNWLKCGLELVDGIGHASVVVTREFSDWSTVRGITTNEPLWWRIVRKSTSLEVLYSLDGKNFISTRLGYLPLQASVDAGIMCCSPEGAGFESTFDQLHLTQ
;
A
#
# COMPACT_ATOMS: atom_id res chain seq x y z
N MET A 1 -4.21 39.84 16.25
CA MET A 1 -3.68 39.07 15.10
C MET A 1 -4.85 38.53 14.29
N ASN A 2 -5.07 38.83 13.01
CA ASN A 2 -4.44 39.82 12.15
C ASN A 2 -5.38 40.04 10.94
N ALA A 3 -5.96 41.24 10.81
CA ALA A 3 -6.73 41.68 9.64
C ALA A 3 -5.87 41.79 8.36
N LEU A 4 -4.55 41.56 8.47
CA LEU A 4 -3.61 41.51 7.35
C LEU A 4 -3.68 40.21 6.52
N LEU A 5 -4.23 39.11 7.02
CA LEU A 5 -4.26 37.85 6.26
C LEU A 5 -5.37 37.83 5.20
N LEU A 6 -6.47 38.56 5.42
CA LEU A 6 -7.59 38.67 4.47
C LEU A 6 -7.32 39.62 3.29
N SER A 7 -6.37 40.56 3.40
CA SER A 7 -6.05 41.48 2.30
C SER A 7 -5.11 40.88 1.26
N LEU A 8 -4.32 39.85 1.63
CA LEU A 8 -3.40 39.16 0.73
C LEU A 8 -4.12 38.13 -0.18
N LEU A 9 -5.21 37.52 0.30
CA LEU A 9 -5.98 36.54 -0.50
C LEU A 9 -6.85 37.20 -1.60
N ARG A 10 -7.23 38.48 -1.46
CA ARG A 10 -7.99 39.21 -2.50
C ARG A 10 -7.14 39.72 -3.67
N ARG A 11 -5.81 39.73 -3.56
CA ARG A 11 -4.90 40.18 -4.64
C ARG A 11 -4.39 39.04 -5.55
N ALA A 12 -4.64 37.78 -5.21
CA ALA A 12 -4.16 36.63 -5.99
C ALA A 12 -5.10 36.21 -7.15
N PHE A 13 -6.34 36.70 -7.20
CA PHE A 13 -7.36 36.24 -8.17
C PHE A 13 -7.73 37.26 -9.28
N SER A 14 -6.98 38.34 -9.44
CA SER A 14 -7.27 39.38 -10.44
C SER A 14 -6.12 39.59 -11.43
N ARG A 15 -5.61 38.51 -12.03
CA ARG A 15 -4.75 38.58 -13.21
C ARG A 15 -5.46 37.93 -14.42
N PRO A 16 -5.68 38.65 -15.53
CA PRO A 16 -6.25 38.06 -16.73
C PRO A 16 -5.23 37.16 -17.44
N LEU A 17 -5.70 36.05 -18.00
CA LEU A 17 -4.91 35.14 -18.84
C LEU A 17 -4.47 35.83 -20.15
N PRO A 18 -3.30 35.52 -20.72
CA PRO A 18 -2.88 36.10 -21.99
C PRO A 18 -3.72 35.54 -23.14
N ARG A 19 -4.23 36.43 -24.00
CA ARG A 19 -4.87 36.07 -25.27
C ARG A 19 -3.85 35.50 -26.25
N SER A 20 -4.15 34.34 -26.83
CA SER A 20 -3.43 33.82 -28.00
C SER A 20 -3.85 34.59 -29.26
N SER A 21 -2.91 35.33 -29.86
CA SER A 21 -3.09 35.92 -31.18
C SER A 21 -2.65 34.94 -32.25
N ILE A 22 -3.60 34.45 -33.03
CA ILE A 22 -3.38 33.77 -34.31
C ILE A 22 -2.89 34.84 -35.31
N SER A 23 -1.72 34.65 -35.90
CA SER A 23 -1.24 35.44 -37.03
C SER A 23 -0.98 34.53 -38.24
N ARG A 24 -1.62 34.92 -39.35
CA ARG A 24 -1.57 34.27 -40.67
C ARG A 24 -0.19 34.43 -41.31
N THR A 25 0.25 33.32 -41.90
CA THR A 25 1.14 33.16 -43.07
C THR A 25 1.70 34.44 -43.73
N HIS A 26 3.03 34.51 -43.78
CA HIS A 26 3.77 35.10 -44.89
C HIS A 26 4.85 34.13 -45.37
N LEU A 27 4.73 33.66 -46.61
CA LEU A 27 5.80 33.02 -47.36
C LEU A 27 6.92 34.05 -47.58
N ASN A 28 8.17 33.68 -47.31
CA ASN A 28 9.26 34.21 -48.11
C ASN A 28 10.36 33.19 -48.37
N ARG A 29 10.85 33.29 -49.60
CA ARG A 29 11.62 32.37 -50.41
C ARG A 29 13.11 32.57 -50.10
N LYS A 30 13.79 31.55 -49.60
CA LYS A 30 15.25 31.38 -49.74
C LYS A 30 15.61 29.91 -49.55
N GLY A 31 16.02 29.28 -50.64
CA GLY A 31 16.33 27.85 -50.69
C GLY A 31 17.52 27.50 -49.83
N ARG A 32 17.30 26.54 -48.92
CA ARG A 32 18.31 25.60 -48.45
C ARG A 32 17.64 24.23 -48.37
N ARG A 33 18.23 23.25 -49.06
CA ARG A 33 17.79 21.85 -49.05
C ARG A 33 17.92 21.32 -47.63
N ALA A 34 16.80 21.00 -46.99
CA ALA A 34 16.79 20.17 -45.79
C ALA A 34 16.77 18.70 -46.24
N THR A 35 17.89 18.00 -46.06
CA THR A 35 17.95 16.55 -46.16
C THR A 35 17.11 15.97 -45.02
N ALA A 36 16.02 15.29 -45.38
CA ALA A 36 15.24 14.50 -44.42
C ALA A 36 16.12 13.34 -43.92
N ILE A 37 16.49 13.37 -42.64
CA ILE A 37 17.04 12.20 -41.96
C ILE A 37 15.87 11.25 -41.73
N ILE A 38 15.69 10.30 -42.64
CA ILE A 38 14.77 9.19 -42.47
C ILE A 38 15.40 8.24 -41.45
N TRP A 39 14.90 8.26 -40.22
CA TRP A 39 15.25 7.25 -39.23
C TRP A 39 14.62 5.92 -39.64
N ARG A 40 15.42 5.01 -40.21
CA ARG A 40 15.04 3.62 -40.42
C ARG A 40 15.31 2.86 -39.12
N PRO A 41 14.31 2.25 -38.45
CA PRO A 41 14.59 1.38 -37.34
C PRO A 41 15.30 0.13 -37.89
N THR A 42 16.54 -0.07 -37.48
CA THR A 42 17.23 -1.35 -37.65
C THR A 42 16.49 -2.39 -36.82
N LYS A 43 15.95 -3.41 -37.46
CA LYS A 43 15.44 -4.63 -36.80
C LYS A 43 16.61 -5.32 -36.10
N LYS A 44 16.93 -4.89 -34.88
CA LYS A 44 17.69 -5.70 -33.94
C LYS A 44 16.67 -6.62 -33.27
N LEU A 45 16.81 -7.93 -33.52
CA LEU A 45 16.03 -8.97 -32.85
C LEU A 45 16.08 -8.72 -31.33
N PHE A 46 14.98 -8.20 -30.77
CA PHE A 46 14.68 -8.43 -29.37
C PHE A 46 14.14 -9.85 -29.29
N ARG A 47 14.91 -10.73 -28.64
CA ARG A 47 14.40 -12.00 -28.13
C ARG A 47 13.31 -11.63 -27.13
N GLU A 48 12.05 -11.84 -27.51
CA GLU A 48 10.95 -11.93 -26.55
C GLU A 48 11.24 -13.12 -25.65
N ASN A 49 11.85 -12.86 -24.49
CA ASN A 49 11.71 -13.77 -23.37
C ASN A 49 10.25 -13.68 -22.95
N ASN A 50 9.45 -14.65 -23.40
CA ASN A 50 8.14 -14.95 -22.87
C ASN A 50 8.23 -14.98 -21.34
N MET A 51 7.86 -13.88 -20.68
CA MET A 51 7.55 -13.91 -19.26
C MET A 51 6.30 -14.78 -19.12
N ASN A 52 6.53 -15.98 -18.61
CA ASN A 52 5.54 -17.00 -18.33
C ASN A 52 4.34 -16.39 -17.59
N SER A 53 3.20 -16.26 -18.26
CA SER A 53 1.90 -15.94 -17.64
C SER A 53 1.48 -16.96 -16.56
N SER A 54 2.23 -18.06 -16.46
CA SER A 54 2.15 -19.14 -15.48
C SER A 54 2.55 -18.70 -14.07
N ASN A 55 3.58 -17.86 -13.92
CA ASN A 55 4.12 -17.53 -12.58
C ASN A 55 3.18 -16.63 -11.75
N ARG A 56 2.41 -15.75 -12.40
CA ARG A 56 1.44 -14.88 -11.69
C ARG A 56 0.22 -15.67 -11.20
N ARG A 57 -0.26 -16.63 -11.99
CA ARG A 57 -1.41 -17.47 -11.61
C ARG A 57 -1.08 -18.43 -10.47
N GLU A 58 0.13 -19.00 -10.47
CA GLU A 58 0.63 -19.85 -9.38
C GLU A 58 0.87 -19.08 -8.06
N PHE A 59 1.28 -17.81 -8.15
CA PHE A 59 1.41 -16.93 -6.99
C PHE A 59 0.07 -16.61 -6.33
N LEU A 60 -0.99 -16.41 -7.12
CA LEU A 60 -2.33 -16.15 -6.59
C LEU A 60 -3.02 -17.42 -6.07
N SER A 61 -2.77 -18.59 -6.67
CA SER A 61 -3.40 -19.85 -6.25
C SER A 61 -2.83 -20.43 -4.96
N SER A 62 -1.58 -20.10 -4.61
CA SER A 62 -0.97 -20.53 -3.35
C SER A 62 -1.51 -19.79 -2.12
N ALA A 63 -2.36 -18.77 -2.31
CA ALA A 63 -3.07 -18.05 -1.25
C ALA A 63 -4.56 -18.45 -1.12
N SER A 64 -5.00 -19.50 -1.83
CA SER A 64 -6.39 -19.97 -1.80
C SER A 64 -6.46 -21.47 -2.08
N VAL A 65 -6.41 -22.29 -1.02
CA VAL A 65 -6.71 -23.73 -1.13
C VAL A 65 -7.94 -24.04 -0.30
N LEU A 66 -9.10 -24.09 -0.96
CA LEU A 66 -10.26 -24.84 -0.51
C LEU A 66 -10.74 -25.75 -1.65
N SER A 67 -10.54 -27.05 -1.40
CA SER A 67 -11.23 -28.25 -1.91
C SER A 67 -12.25 -28.10 -3.05
N CYS A 68 -12.04 -28.88 -4.12
CA CYS A 68 -13.14 -29.55 -4.80
C CYS A 68 -12.73 -30.97 -5.18
N GLY A 69 -13.28 -31.96 -4.48
CA GLY A 69 -13.14 -33.37 -4.81
C GLY A 69 -14.23 -33.83 -5.78
N ALA A 70 -13.87 -34.71 -6.71
CA ALA A 70 -14.82 -35.64 -7.35
C ALA A 70 -14.08 -36.87 -7.92
N PHE A 71 -14.29 -38.00 -7.24
CA PHE A 71 -14.44 -39.38 -7.72
C PHE A 71 -13.81 -39.84 -9.05
N CYS A 72 -12.85 -40.77 -8.96
CA CYS A 72 -12.73 -41.93 -9.85
C CYS A 72 -12.28 -43.16 -9.04
N ARG A 73 -13.00 -44.28 -9.18
CA ARG A 73 -12.76 -45.56 -8.50
C ARG A 73 -11.67 -46.39 -9.21
N ASN A 74 -10.99 -47.23 -8.43
CA ASN A 74 -10.15 -48.40 -8.78
C ASN A 74 -8.82 -48.18 -9.51
N VAL A 75 -7.72 -48.08 -8.75
CA VAL A 75 -6.54 -48.95 -8.91
C VAL A 75 -5.95 -49.24 -7.52
N ALA A 76 -5.59 -50.51 -7.29
CA ALA A 76 -5.04 -51.02 -6.05
C ALA A 76 -3.67 -50.43 -5.69
N SER A 77 -3.48 -50.21 -4.38
CA SER A 77 -2.20 -50.09 -3.66
C SER A 77 -1.17 -49.10 -4.21
N VAL A 78 -1.50 -47.81 -4.18
CA VAL A 78 -0.47 -46.76 -4.06
C VAL A 78 -0.26 -46.55 -2.57
N ARG A 79 0.92 -46.93 -2.05
CA ARG A 79 1.38 -46.49 -0.73
C ARG A 79 1.42 -44.97 -0.76
N HIS A 80 0.41 -44.33 -0.18
CA HIS A 80 0.40 -42.89 0.05
C HIS A 80 1.53 -42.57 1.02
N LEU A 81 2.69 -42.19 0.47
CA LEU A 81 3.56 -41.24 1.13
C LEU A 81 2.76 -39.94 1.23
N LEU A 82 2.03 -39.78 2.34
CA LEU A 82 1.52 -38.50 2.76
C LEU A 82 2.73 -37.61 2.99
N TRP A 83 3.15 -36.89 1.95
CA TRP A 83 3.98 -35.71 2.10
C TRP A 83 3.13 -34.73 2.91
N ALA A 84 3.27 -34.75 4.24
CA ALA A 84 2.76 -33.67 5.06
C ALA A 84 3.49 -32.42 4.56
N ALA A 85 2.76 -31.54 3.86
CA ALA A 85 3.27 -30.22 3.55
C ALA A 85 3.65 -29.61 4.89
N ALA A 86 4.95 -29.45 5.15
CA ALA A 86 5.42 -28.83 6.37
C ALA A 86 4.69 -27.48 6.49
N SER A 87 3.89 -27.33 7.54
CA SER A 87 3.19 -26.08 7.81
C SER A 87 4.26 -25.00 7.93
N LYS A 88 4.16 -23.98 7.09
CA LYS A 88 5.02 -22.81 7.15
C LYS A 88 5.01 -22.24 8.57
N PRO A 89 6.15 -21.78 9.13
CA PRO A 89 6.16 -21.16 10.43
C PRO A 89 5.21 -19.94 10.42
N GLU A 90 4.28 -19.94 11.35
CA GLU A 90 3.26 -18.91 11.51
C GLU A 90 3.38 -18.30 12.92
N LEU A 91 3.42 -16.97 12.99
CA LEU A 91 3.29 -16.22 14.22
C LEU A 91 2.00 -15.43 14.15
N SER A 92 1.17 -15.50 15.18
CA SER A 92 -0.13 -14.83 15.18
C SER A 92 -0.51 -14.25 16.53
N GLY A 93 -1.44 -13.29 16.48
CA GLY A 93 -2.15 -12.74 17.64
C GLY A 93 -1.23 -12.34 18.80
N LYS A 94 -1.56 -12.81 20.00
CA LYS A 94 -0.83 -12.52 21.25
C LYS A 94 0.66 -12.86 21.17
N ALA A 95 1.00 -14.01 20.58
CA ALA A 95 2.38 -14.45 20.49
C ALA A 95 3.21 -13.55 19.56
N LEU A 96 2.58 -13.05 18.50
CA LEU A 96 3.18 -12.07 17.60
C LEU A 96 3.32 -10.70 18.28
N PHE A 97 2.27 -10.18 18.92
CA PHE A 97 2.31 -8.89 19.63
C PHE A 97 3.43 -8.82 20.68
N ALA A 98 3.69 -9.92 21.40
CA ALA A 98 4.75 -9.98 22.41
C ALA A 98 6.17 -9.77 21.86
N LYS A 99 6.38 -9.87 20.54
CA LYS A 99 7.67 -9.68 19.86
C LYS A 99 7.80 -8.31 19.20
N MET A 100 6.72 -7.52 19.17
CA MET A 100 6.66 -6.26 18.45
C MET A 100 7.03 -5.08 19.35
N LYS A 101 7.45 -3.97 18.73
CA LYS A 101 7.85 -2.73 19.38
C LYS A 101 7.25 -1.53 18.66
N TRP A 102 6.95 -0.47 19.40
CA TRP A 102 6.46 0.77 18.82
C TRP A 102 7.60 1.61 18.26
N PHE A 103 7.43 2.03 17.02
CA PHE A 103 8.01 3.22 16.45
C PHE A 103 6.93 4.31 16.52
N ASN A 104 7.18 5.32 17.37
CA ASN A 104 6.22 6.34 17.82
C ASN A 104 5.03 5.79 18.63
N GLU A 105 5.17 5.79 19.96
CA GLU A 105 4.12 5.33 20.89
C GLU A 105 2.77 6.07 20.70
N PRO A 106 1.64 5.34 20.67
CA PRO A 106 0.30 5.91 20.60
C PRO A 106 -0.11 6.65 21.89
N ALA A 107 -1.32 7.20 21.91
CA ALA A 107 -1.89 7.75 23.15
C ALA A 107 -2.24 6.63 24.14
N SER A 108 -2.74 5.50 23.62
CA SER A 108 -2.86 4.26 24.38
C SER A 108 -2.85 3.05 23.47
N ALA A 109 -2.43 1.90 24.00
CA ALA A 109 -2.53 0.60 23.36
C ALA A 109 -2.98 -0.43 24.40
N LYS A 110 -4.06 -1.16 24.12
CA LYS A 110 -4.63 -2.16 25.02
C LYS A 110 -4.76 -3.47 24.27
N GLN A 111 -4.09 -4.50 24.78
CA GLN A 111 -4.19 -5.84 24.24
C GLN A 111 -5.19 -6.67 25.04
N SER A 112 -6.07 -7.39 24.35
CA SER A 112 -6.98 -8.39 24.93
C SER A 112 -6.93 -9.66 24.08
N GLY A 113 -6.22 -10.68 24.55
CA GLY A 113 -5.97 -11.89 23.76
C GLY A 113 -5.24 -11.57 22.46
N ASP A 114 -5.87 -11.92 21.34
CA ASP A 114 -5.35 -11.73 19.98
C ASP A 114 -5.85 -10.42 19.32
N GLN A 115 -6.46 -9.54 20.12
CA GLN A 115 -6.89 -8.22 19.68
C GLN A 115 -6.02 -7.13 20.31
N LEU A 116 -5.67 -6.13 19.52
CA LEU A 116 -5.00 -4.91 19.94
C LEU A 116 -5.86 -3.70 19.58
N VAL A 117 -6.24 -2.91 20.58
CA VAL A 117 -6.94 -1.64 20.43
C VAL A 117 -5.95 -0.50 20.63
N VAL A 118 -5.87 0.42 19.67
CA VAL A 118 -4.91 1.51 19.65
C VAL A 118 -5.63 2.83 19.53
N THR A 119 -5.26 3.80 20.37
CA THR A 119 -5.74 5.19 20.25
C THR A 119 -4.61 6.08 19.76
N THR A 120 -4.78 6.69 18.59
CA THR A 120 -3.76 7.57 18.00
C THR A 120 -3.64 8.89 18.76
N LYS A 121 -2.46 9.52 18.66
CA LYS A 121 -2.26 10.93 18.98
C LYS A 121 -2.67 11.80 17.79
N PRO A 122 -3.10 13.06 18.02
CA PRO A 122 -3.35 14.00 16.94
C PRO A 122 -2.06 14.36 16.19
N LYS A 123 -2.21 14.88 14.98
CA LYS A 123 -1.11 15.37 14.12
C LYS A 123 -0.03 14.32 13.85
N THR A 124 -0.47 13.09 13.58
CA THR A 124 0.38 11.95 13.25
C THR A 124 0.14 11.49 11.82
N ASP A 125 1.22 11.25 11.06
CA ASP A 125 1.15 10.82 9.66
C ASP A 125 2.48 10.20 9.17
N TYR A 126 2.40 9.55 8.01
CA TYR A 126 3.52 9.14 7.17
C TYR A 126 3.32 9.66 5.75
N TRP A 127 4.13 10.62 5.33
CA TRP A 127 4.11 11.18 3.98
C TRP A 127 5.46 11.79 3.60
N ARG A 128 5.80 11.76 2.32
CA ARG A 128 7.01 12.41 1.81
C ARG A 128 6.75 13.17 0.51
N LYS A 129 6.85 14.50 0.60
CA LYS A 129 7.13 15.49 -0.45
C LYS A 129 6.12 15.62 -1.60
N THR A 130 5.64 14.51 -2.16
CA THR A 130 4.79 14.51 -3.35
C THR A 130 3.60 15.43 -3.14
N PHE A 131 3.41 16.36 -4.08
CA PHE A 131 2.38 17.39 -4.11
C PHE A 131 2.40 18.42 -2.96
N TYR A 132 2.56 17.98 -1.70
CA TYR A 132 2.44 18.83 -0.52
C TYR A 132 3.76 19.40 0.02
N GLU A 133 4.90 18.95 -0.50
CA GLU A 133 6.26 19.42 -0.19
C GLU A 133 6.73 19.22 1.27
N TYR A 134 5.87 18.77 2.18
CA TYR A 134 6.22 18.41 3.55
C TYR A 134 6.63 16.95 3.72
N VAL A 135 7.25 16.64 4.86
CA VAL A 135 7.58 15.27 5.29
C VAL A 135 7.01 15.04 6.69
N THR A 136 6.30 13.93 6.86
CA THR A 136 5.80 13.42 8.14
C THR A 136 6.27 11.97 8.31
N ASP A 137 6.73 11.64 9.51
CA ASP A 137 7.29 10.32 9.86
C ASP A 137 7.01 9.98 11.33
N ASN A 138 5.86 10.44 11.84
CA ASN A 138 5.49 10.42 13.25
C ASN A 138 4.21 9.61 13.53
N GLY A 139 3.70 8.87 12.53
CA GLY A 139 2.60 7.93 12.69
C GLY A 139 2.94 6.76 13.63
N HIS A 140 1.93 6.11 14.18
CA HIS A 140 2.14 4.99 15.11
C HIS A 140 2.36 3.70 14.35
N PHE A 141 3.49 3.03 14.60
CA PHE A 141 3.86 1.79 13.93
C PHE A 141 4.31 0.77 14.97
N PHE A 142 3.58 -0.34 15.11
CA PHE A 142 3.95 -1.44 16.01
C PHE A 142 4.43 -2.59 15.13
N SER A 143 5.68 -3.00 15.29
CA SER A 143 6.36 -3.87 14.32
C SER A 143 7.40 -4.80 14.93
N LEU A 144 7.81 -5.80 14.15
CA LEU A 144 9.00 -6.60 14.40
C LEU A 144 9.84 -6.70 13.12
N PRO A 145 11.16 -6.93 13.23
CA PRO A 145 11.99 -7.22 12.07
C PRO A 145 11.65 -8.61 11.50
N VAL A 146 11.49 -8.69 10.17
CA VAL A 146 11.21 -9.93 9.43
C VAL A 146 12.19 -10.07 8.26
N THR A 147 12.83 -11.24 8.18
CA THR A 147 13.83 -11.55 7.15
C THR A 147 13.25 -12.41 6.04
N GLY A 148 13.53 -12.06 4.78
CA GLY A 148 13.12 -12.85 3.61
C GLY A 148 11.68 -12.64 3.18
N ASP A 149 11.13 -13.60 2.44
CA ASP A 149 9.75 -13.59 1.96
C ASP A 149 8.77 -13.85 3.12
N PHE A 150 7.62 -13.19 3.09
CA PHE A 150 6.56 -13.39 4.08
C PHE A 150 5.21 -12.89 3.57
N THR A 151 4.15 -13.28 4.26
CA THR A 151 2.82 -12.68 4.18
C THR A 151 2.46 -12.11 5.54
N LEU A 152 2.05 -10.84 5.57
CA LEU A 152 1.50 -10.17 6.75
C LEU A 152 0.02 -9.89 6.49
N GLU A 153 -0.85 -10.30 7.40
CA GLU A 153 -2.30 -10.13 7.28
C GLU A 153 -2.90 -9.64 8.59
N SER A 154 -3.92 -8.79 8.53
CA SER A 154 -4.75 -8.42 9.69
C SER A 154 -6.14 -7.99 9.26
N ARG A 155 -7.12 -8.22 10.13
CA ARG A 155 -8.43 -7.57 10.06
C ARG A 155 -8.40 -6.30 10.90
N VAL A 156 -8.81 -5.19 10.28
CA VAL A 156 -8.67 -3.85 10.85
C VAL A 156 -10.02 -3.14 10.84
N SER A 157 -10.40 -2.56 11.97
CA SER A 157 -11.55 -1.66 12.09
C SER A 157 -11.15 -0.38 12.81
N GLY A 158 -11.99 0.66 12.73
CA GLY A 158 -11.71 1.90 13.41
C GLY A 158 -12.93 2.81 13.52
N LYS A 159 -12.89 3.69 14.51
CA LYS A 159 -13.88 4.77 14.71
C LYS A 159 -13.46 6.00 13.91
N TYR A 160 -13.32 5.83 12.59
CA TYR A 160 -12.88 6.88 11.67
C TYR A 160 -13.86 8.06 11.73
N ALA A 161 -13.35 9.27 11.99
CA ALA A 161 -14.21 10.45 12.18
C ALA A 161 -13.64 11.71 11.53
N ALA A 162 -12.32 11.89 11.56
CA ALA A 162 -11.66 13.07 11.02
C ALA A 162 -11.02 12.80 9.66
N LEU A 163 -10.85 13.89 8.89
CA LEU A 163 -10.15 13.84 7.62
C LEU A 163 -8.75 13.21 7.81
N TYR A 164 -8.46 12.22 6.98
CA TYR A 164 -7.24 11.42 6.94
C TYR A 164 -6.99 10.50 8.14
N ASP A 165 -7.98 10.17 8.97
CA ASP A 165 -7.83 9.05 9.89
C ASP A 165 -7.48 7.77 9.10
N GLN A 166 -6.42 7.07 9.53
CA GLN A 166 -5.83 5.95 8.82
C GLN A 166 -5.53 4.79 9.77
N ALA A 167 -5.88 3.56 9.38
CA ALA A 167 -5.39 2.36 10.05
C ALA A 167 -5.25 1.18 9.08
N GLY A 168 -4.15 0.42 9.23
CA GLY A 168 -3.84 -0.76 8.43
C GLY A 168 -2.46 -1.33 8.71
N LEU A 169 -1.72 -1.71 7.67
CA LEU A 169 -0.42 -2.38 7.76
C LEU A 169 0.69 -1.51 7.18
N MET A 170 1.93 -1.75 7.62
CA MET A 170 3.11 -1.06 7.10
C MET A 170 4.31 -1.99 7.02
N ILE A 171 5.09 -1.83 5.94
CA ILE A 171 6.45 -2.36 5.78
C ILE A 171 7.41 -1.18 5.74
N ARG A 172 8.45 -1.20 6.57
CA ARG A 172 9.39 -0.10 6.71
C ARG A 172 10.83 -0.60 6.63
N ILE A 173 11.63 0.08 5.82
CA ILE A 173 13.08 -0.10 5.75
C ILE A 173 13.74 1.02 6.55
N ASP A 174 13.35 2.27 6.26
CA ASP A 174 13.88 3.49 6.88
C ASP A 174 12.86 4.64 6.71
N SER A 175 13.23 5.86 7.08
CA SER A 175 12.36 7.05 7.01
C SER A 175 12.01 7.50 5.59
N SER A 176 12.75 7.05 4.58
CA SER A 176 12.60 7.40 3.18
C SER A 176 12.10 6.24 2.32
N ASN A 177 12.09 5.01 2.83
CA ASN A 177 11.67 3.81 2.11
C ASN A 177 10.70 2.98 2.95
N TRP A 178 9.43 3.06 2.61
CA TRP A 178 8.36 2.34 3.30
C TRP A 178 7.12 2.19 2.42
N LEU A 179 6.24 1.27 2.79
CA LEU A 179 4.91 1.11 2.23
C LEU A 179 3.92 1.11 3.39
N LYS A 180 2.84 1.88 3.27
CA LYS A 180 1.67 1.74 4.14
C LYS A 180 0.42 1.40 3.33
N CYS A 181 -0.48 0.64 3.94
CA CYS A 181 -1.82 0.46 3.44
C CYS A 181 -2.82 0.49 4.58
N GLY A 182 -4.08 0.76 4.28
CA GLY A 182 -5.11 0.87 5.28
C GLY A 182 -6.38 1.50 4.75
N LEU A 183 -7.43 1.49 5.57
CA LEU A 183 -8.56 2.37 5.31
C LEU A 183 -8.13 3.78 5.68
N GLU A 184 -8.40 4.73 4.78
CA GLU A 184 -8.17 6.17 4.98
C GLU A 184 -9.47 6.94 4.73
N LEU A 185 -9.84 7.81 5.68
CA LEU A 185 -11.04 8.63 5.55
C LEU A 185 -10.73 9.90 4.74
N VAL A 186 -11.36 10.08 3.59
CA VAL A 186 -11.21 11.28 2.75
C VAL A 186 -12.59 11.80 2.38
N ASP A 187 -12.85 13.07 2.69
CA ASP A 187 -14.14 13.74 2.42
C ASP A 187 -15.37 12.93 2.91
N GLY A 188 -15.25 12.30 4.09
CA GLY A 188 -16.30 11.48 4.69
C GLY A 188 -16.50 10.10 4.04
N ILE A 189 -15.65 9.73 3.08
CA ILE A 189 -15.70 8.44 2.37
C ILE A 189 -14.48 7.61 2.75
N GLY A 190 -14.69 6.34 3.12
CA GLY A 190 -13.60 5.39 3.33
C GLY A 190 -12.93 5.00 2.01
N HIS A 191 -11.61 5.02 2.01
CA HIS A 191 -10.77 4.63 0.88
C HIS A 191 -9.88 3.46 1.29
N ALA A 192 -9.82 2.41 0.48
CA ALA A 192 -8.71 1.46 0.53
C ALA A 192 -7.49 2.18 -0.05
N SER A 193 -6.55 2.54 0.82
CA SER A 193 -5.43 3.43 0.53
C SER A 193 -4.11 2.68 0.60
N VAL A 194 -3.23 2.95 -0.36
CA VAL A 194 -1.86 2.42 -0.38
C VAL A 194 -0.91 3.54 -0.77
N VAL A 195 0.13 3.76 0.03
CA VAL A 195 1.23 4.66 -0.27
C VAL A 195 2.52 3.87 -0.33
N VAL A 196 3.20 3.92 -1.48
CA VAL A 196 4.54 3.37 -1.63
C VAL A 196 5.54 4.51 -1.71
N THR A 197 6.47 4.56 -0.76
CA THR A 197 7.39 5.67 -0.61
C THR A 197 8.82 5.23 -0.93
N ARG A 198 9.43 5.92 -1.91
CA ARG A 198 10.84 5.82 -2.28
C ARG A 198 11.38 7.24 -2.41
N GLU A 199 11.80 7.81 -1.30
CA GLU A 199 12.07 9.25 -1.07
C GLU A 199 10.88 10.19 -1.24
N PHE A 200 9.97 9.87 -2.15
CA PHE A 200 8.71 10.52 -2.49
C PHE A 200 7.57 9.50 -2.35
N SER A 201 6.43 9.94 -1.83
CA SER A 201 5.23 9.13 -1.65
C SER A 201 4.43 9.01 -2.93
N ASP A 202 4.09 7.79 -3.33
CA ASP A 202 3.20 7.49 -4.45
C ASP A 202 1.91 6.86 -3.90
N TRP A 203 0.80 7.59 -4.02
CA TRP A 203 -0.47 7.27 -3.38
C TRP A 203 -1.50 6.77 -4.40
N SER A 204 -2.14 5.66 -4.09
CA SER A 204 -3.29 5.13 -4.83
C SER A 204 -4.43 4.79 -3.88
N THR A 205 -5.66 5.03 -4.33
CA THR A 205 -6.87 4.78 -3.54
C THR A 205 -7.97 4.09 -4.35
N VAL A 206 -8.77 3.29 -3.66
CA VAL A 206 -10.08 2.83 -4.13
C VAL A 206 -11.13 3.38 -3.18
N ARG A 207 -12.01 4.24 -3.70
CA ARG A 207 -13.07 4.91 -2.93
C ARG A 207 -14.27 3.99 -2.68
N GLY A 208 -15.12 4.38 -1.73
CA GLY A 208 -16.42 3.75 -1.51
C GLY A 208 -16.38 2.56 -0.57
N ILE A 209 -15.35 2.46 0.26
CA ILE A 209 -15.26 1.48 1.33
C ILE A 209 -16.05 2.02 2.54
N THR A 210 -16.92 1.19 3.11
CA THR A 210 -17.61 1.54 4.36
C THR A 210 -16.63 1.64 5.52
N THR A 211 -16.82 2.60 6.42
CA THR A 211 -16.02 2.76 7.65
C THR A 211 -16.59 1.97 8.83
N ASN A 212 -17.81 1.44 8.70
CA ASN A 212 -18.53 0.77 9.79
C ASN A 212 -18.18 -0.72 9.93
N GLU A 213 -17.59 -1.32 8.89
CA GLU A 213 -17.22 -2.73 8.87
C GLU A 213 -15.69 -2.89 8.86
N PRO A 214 -15.14 -3.96 9.47
CA PRO A 214 -13.73 -4.26 9.37
C PRO A 214 -13.28 -4.55 7.93
N LEU A 215 -12.05 -4.20 7.62
CA LEU A 215 -11.39 -4.49 6.35
C LEU A 215 -10.18 -5.40 6.60
N TRP A 216 -10.06 -6.46 5.82
CA TRP A 216 -8.87 -7.31 5.84
C TRP A 216 -7.80 -6.70 4.95
N TRP A 217 -6.56 -6.70 5.42
CA TRP A 217 -5.39 -6.26 4.70
C TRP A 217 -4.38 -7.40 4.63
N ARG A 218 -3.77 -7.59 3.46
CA ARG A 218 -2.68 -8.54 3.24
C ARG A 218 -1.56 -7.87 2.47
N ILE A 219 -0.33 -8.03 2.96
CA ILE A 219 0.89 -7.67 2.25
C ILE A 219 1.68 -8.95 2.01
N VAL A 220 1.97 -9.25 0.75
CA VAL A 220 2.85 -10.36 0.37
C VAL A 220 4.17 -9.81 -0.13
N ARG A 221 5.25 -10.17 0.56
CA ARG A 221 6.62 -9.91 0.12
C ARG A 221 7.16 -11.09 -0.67
N LYS A 222 7.68 -10.80 -1.86
CA LYS A 222 8.48 -11.75 -2.65
C LYS A 222 9.71 -11.04 -3.21
N SER A 223 10.90 -11.41 -2.73
CA SER A 223 12.16 -10.74 -3.06
C SER A 223 12.07 -9.23 -2.77
N THR A 224 12.16 -8.39 -3.80
CA THR A 224 12.05 -6.92 -3.73
C THR A 224 10.65 -6.39 -4.06
N SER A 225 9.67 -7.27 -4.21
CA SER A 225 8.29 -6.92 -4.59
C SER A 225 7.35 -7.03 -3.39
N LEU A 226 6.41 -6.09 -3.30
CA LEU A 226 5.28 -6.13 -2.37
C LEU A 226 3.98 -6.11 -3.16
N GLU A 227 3.12 -7.09 -2.93
CA GLU A 227 1.71 -7.01 -3.34
C GLU A 227 0.84 -6.68 -2.12
N VAL A 228 -0.03 -5.69 -2.27
CA VAL A 228 -0.99 -5.26 -1.26
C VAL A 228 -2.39 -5.61 -1.74
N LEU A 229 -3.13 -6.30 -0.89
CA LEU A 229 -4.48 -6.73 -1.13
C LEU A 229 -5.39 -6.32 0.04
N TYR A 230 -6.66 -6.08 -0.26
CA TYR A 230 -7.70 -6.01 0.77
C TYR A 230 -8.81 -7.02 0.52
N SER A 231 -9.59 -7.33 1.56
CA SER A 231 -10.80 -8.14 1.43
C SER A 231 -11.91 -7.63 2.36
N LEU A 232 -13.14 -7.65 1.88
CA LEU A 232 -14.33 -7.30 2.67
C LEU A 232 -14.82 -8.47 3.53
N ASP A 233 -14.49 -9.71 3.16
CA ASP A 233 -15.00 -10.93 3.80
C ASP A 233 -13.89 -11.83 4.38
N GLY A 234 -12.62 -11.44 4.20
CA GLY A 234 -11.45 -12.21 4.63
C GLY A 234 -11.19 -13.44 3.76
N LYS A 235 -11.87 -13.59 2.63
CA LYS A 235 -11.77 -14.75 1.73
C LYS A 235 -11.37 -14.32 0.33
N ASN A 236 -12.04 -13.31 -0.20
CA ASN A 236 -11.84 -12.80 -1.55
C ASN A 236 -10.95 -11.56 -1.50
N PHE A 237 -9.66 -11.74 -1.76
CA PHE A 237 -8.67 -10.66 -1.74
C PHE A 237 -8.52 -10.00 -3.11
N ILE A 238 -8.62 -8.67 -3.14
CA ILE A 238 -8.47 -7.84 -4.33
C ILE A 238 -7.12 -7.14 -4.26
N SER A 239 -6.27 -7.36 -5.27
CA SER A 239 -4.99 -6.66 -5.41
C SER A 239 -5.22 -5.18 -5.67
N THR A 240 -4.63 -4.33 -4.82
CA THR A 240 -4.69 -2.86 -4.94
C THR A 240 -3.39 -2.26 -5.39
N ARG A 241 -2.27 -2.90 -5.09
CA ARG A 241 -0.95 -2.42 -5.49
C ARG A 241 0.00 -3.60 -5.64
N LEU A 242 0.73 -3.61 -6.74
CA LEU A 242 1.98 -4.36 -6.87
C LEU A 242 3.09 -3.34 -7.04
N GLY A 243 4.03 -3.30 -6.11
CA GLY A 243 5.05 -2.26 -6.04
C GLY A 243 6.44 -2.82 -5.79
N TYR A 244 7.43 -2.06 -6.26
CA TYR A 244 8.84 -2.24 -5.92
C TYR A 244 9.20 -1.38 -4.70
N LEU A 245 9.96 -1.95 -3.78
CA LEU A 245 10.68 -1.23 -2.73
C LEU A 245 12.12 -1.80 -2.68
N PRO A 246 13.16 -1.01 -2.40
CA PRO A 246 14.54 -1.51 -2.30
C PRO A 246 14.74 -2.35 -1.01
N LEU A 247 13.96 -3.43 -0.86
CA LEU A 247 13.89 -4.25 0.33
C LEU A 247 15.26 -4.84 0.67
N GLN A 248 15.68 -4.61 1.91
CA GLN A 248 16.85 -5.26 2.50
C GLN A 248 16.50 -6.67 2.96
N ALA A 249 17.49 -7.46 3.40
CA ALA A 249 17.23 -8.82 3.89
C ALA A 249 16.16 -8.83 5.00
N SER A 250 16.31 -7.96 5.99
CA SER A 250 15.35 -7.71 7.07
C SER A 250 14.66 -6.37 6.88
N VAL A 251 13.35 -6.32 7.16
CA VAL A 251 12.53 -5.10 7.18
C VAL A 251 11.59 -5.14 8.38
N ASP A 252 11.17 -3.99 8.87
CA ASP A 252 10.14 -3.94 9.91
C ASP A 252 8.76 -4.12 9.28
N ALA A 253 7.96 -5.01 9.85
CA ALA A 253 6.61 -5.32 9.38
C ALA A 253 5.62 -5.28 10.55
N GLY A 254 4.46 -4.68 10.35
CA GLY A 254 3.45 -4.60 11.41
C GLY A 254 2.25 -3.73 11.09
N ILE A 255 1.56 -3.32 12.16
CA ILE A 255 0.33 -2.52 12.08
C ILE A 255 0.68 -1.03 12.17
N MET A 256 -0.12 -0.19 11.52
CA MET A 256 0.05 1.26 11.49
C MET A 256 -1.28 1.98 11.68
N CYS A 257 -1.27 3.08 12.42
CA CYS A 257 -2.39 4.03 12.47
C CYS A 257 -1.94 5.49 12.64
N CYS A 258 -2.72 6.42 12.09
CA CYS A 258 -2.43 7.86 12.05
C CYS A 258 -3.70 8.71 12.17
N SER A 259 -3.59 9.90 12.77
CA SER A 259 -4.62 10.95 12.78
C SER A 259 -4.01 12.29 12.40
N PRO A 260 -3.95 12.62 11.09
CA PRO A 260 -3.32 13.85 10.61
C PRO A 260 -4.11 15.11 10.98
N GLU A 261 -5.45 15.09 10.90
CA GLU A 261 -6.29 16.26 11.20
C GLU A 261 -7.07 16.16 12.51
N GLY A 262 -7.49 14.95 12.91
CA GLY A 262 -8.30 14.72 14.09
C GLY A 262 -7.56 14.84 15.42
N ALA A 263 -8.33 14.77 16.52
CA ALA A 263 -7.82 14.73 17.89
C ALA A 263 -7.20 13.36 18.28
N GLY A 264 -7.25 12.39 17.37
CA GLY A 264 -6.99 10.98 17.62
C GLY A 264 -8.25 10.14 17.45
N PHE A 265 -8.10 8.86 17.10
CA PHE A 265 -9.19 7.90 16.97
C PHE A 265 -8.76 6.52 17.45
N GLU A 266 -9.74 5.65 17.67
CA GLU A 266 -9.53 4.27 18.07
C GLU A 266 -9.58 3.35 16.85
N SER A 267 -8.54 2.54 16.67
CA SER A 267 -8.49 1.44 15.72
C SER A 267 -8.30 0.12 16.45
N THR A 268 -8.85 -0.95 15.87
CA THR A 268 -8.75 -2.31 16.38
C THR A 268 -8.10 -3.19 15.33
N PHE A 269 -7.09 -3.94 15.77
CA PHE A 269 -6.38 -4.93 14.98
C PHE A 269 -6.60 -6.30 15.60
N ASP A 270 -7.14 -7.23 14.83
CA ASP A 270 -7.19 -8.63 15.20
C ASP A 270 -6.82 -9.50 14.00
N GLN A 271 -6.75 -10.82 14.22
CA GLN A 271 -6.35 -11.77 13.19
C GLN A 271 -5.01 -11.37 12.54
N LEU A 272 -4.07 -10.84 13.33
CA LEU A 272 -2.75 -10.49 12.86
C LEU A 272 -1.93 -11.76 12.69
N HIS A 273 -1.54 -12.06 11.46
CA HIS A 273 -0.80 -13.27 11.08
C HIS A 273 0.44 -12.89 10.28
N LEU A 274 1.56 -13.53 10.61
CA LEU A 274 2.80 -13.48 9.84
C LEU A 274 3.22 -14.90 9.46
N THR A 275 3.31 -15.17 8.16
CA THR A 275 3.64 -16.51 7.62
C THR A 275 4.82 -16.43 6.65
N GLN A 276 5.75 -17.39 6.70
CA GLN A 276 6.92 -17.47 5.80
C GLN A 276 6.93 -18.73 4.94
#